data_AF-A0A915MDF8-F1
#
_entry.id   AF-A0A915MDF8-F1
#
_cell.length_a   1.000
_cell.length_b   1.000
_cell.length_c   1.000
_cell.angle_alpha   90.00
_cell.angle_beta   90.00
_cell.angle_gamma   90.00
#
_symmetry.space_group_name_H-M   'P 1'
#
loop_
_entity.id
_entity.type
_entity.pdbx_description
1 polymer ?
#
loop_
_entity_poly.entity_id
_entity_poly.type
_entity_poly.pdbx_seq_one_letter_code
_entity_poly.pdbx_strand_id
1 'polypeptide(L)'
;MQFGLLFLLLFFNQISHFASNDCYHEFIVFSLDNQQNNTFEKDFTFLDDSKSCDQFLTNLLPMEDDKDGRRQIPNCPDDLLEVDLMPYSVFPDGQNILPYVKLNISFAARSSKIQEIYFQFRCLYSPNKEDYLCHKQEILIRKWGRMIWPCRRLGIGDYFKEKDELAIFFSYTCYNLFSLSQYLLDIFVIKNHDGSLCRKTLLLTTPLERQLDPKIAYFYSGNGKWPEFLQQNHLARWSPLIYVDLSYSDEILVNLSPMRWIWPSRDVNLSIFSVYDFDDFSHQNKTKNEKHLLVANERIHPQKYDKDSLFVNLYNKYESKQHWRKYWKNVDSGKYILYAFLDNNQCELVCDKNSFAGKNCIECPHTALNFTLFESKYSNEWKRRKTLILISKYAVILLL
;
A
#
# COMPACT_ATOMS: atom_id res chain seq x y z
N MET A 1 5.41 -58.04 -22.60
CA MET A 1 5.87 -57.32 -21.40
C MET A 1 6.78 -56.17 -21.84
N GLN A 2 6.22 -55.00 -22.09
CA GLN A 2 6.94 -53.73 -22.23
C GLN A 2 5.91 -52.60 -22.28
N PHE A 3 5.48 -52.13 -21.12
CA PHE A 3 4.76 -50.87 -20.95
C PHE A 3 5.13 -50.34 -19.57
N GLY A 4 6.11 -49.44 -19.55
CA GLY A 4 6.62 -48.91 -18.29
C GLY A 4 7.68 -47.87 -18.53
N LEU A 5 7.37 -46.79 -19.27
CA LEU A 5 8.19 -45.57 -19.23
C LEU A 5 7.55 -44.33 -19.88
N LEU A 6 6.22 -44.21 -19.90
CA LEU A 6 5.56 -43.04 -20.51
C LEU A 6 4.60 -42.26 -19.59
N PHE A 7 4.58 -42.52 -18.28
CA PHE A 7 3.63 -41.87 -17.37
C PHE A 7 4.27 -40.92 -16.33
N LEU A 8 5.60 -40.74 -16.36
CA LEU A 8 6.33 -39.93 -15.36
C LEU A 8 6.79 -38.55 -15.86
N LEU A 9 6.53 -38.21 -17.13
CA LEU A 9 6.89 -36.90 -17.71
C LEU A 9 5.73 -35.90 -17.80
N LEU A 10 4.51 -36.28 -17.38
CA LEU A 10 3.34 -35.38 -17.38
C LEU A 10 3.10 -34.65 -16.04
N PHE A 11 3.85 -34.99 -14.98
CA PHE A 11 3.73 -34.31 -13.67
C PHE A 11 4.73 -33.15 -13.45
N PHE A 12 5.72 -32.97 -14.33
CA PHE A 12 6.68 -31.85 -14.23
C PHE A 12 6.32 -30.62 -15.08
N ASN A 13 5.30 -30.69 -15.93
CA ASN A 13 4.90 -29.59 -16.81
C ASN A 13 3.77 -28.69 -16.26
N GLN A 14 3.29 -28.90 -15.03
CA GLN A 14 2.37 -27.99 -14.35
C GLN A 14 3.05 -26.89 -13.52
N ILE A 15 4.39 -26.79 -13.59
CA ILE A 15 5.15 -25.69 -12.97
C ILE A 15 5.37 -24.53 -13.96
N SER A 16 4.97 -24.71 -15.22
CA SER A 16 5.09 -23.74 -16.31
C SER A 16 3.89 -22.80 -16.46
N HIS A 17 2.88 -22.89 -15.58
CA HIS A 17 1.88 -21.82 -15.42
C HIS A 17 2.44 -20.63 -14.61
N PHE A 18 3.70 -20.26 -14.86
CA PHE A 18 4.12 -18.87 -14.79
C PHE A 18 3.84 -18.29 -16.17
N ALA A 19 2.55 -18.11 -16.49
CA ALA A 19 2.15 -17.47 -17.74
C ALA A 19 2.89 -16.13 -17.83
N SER A 20 3.60 -15.95 -18.94
CA SER A 20 4.37 -14.75 -19.32
C SER A 20 3.59 -13.48 -18.98
N ASN A 21 3.92 -12.87 -17.85
CA ASN A 21 3.33 -11.66 -17.31
C ASN A 21 4.45 -10.64 -17.19
N ASP A 22 4.85 -10.02 -18.31
CA ASP A 22 6.04 -9.18 -18.39
C ASP A 22 6.12 -8.25 -17.18
N CYS A 23 7.20 -8.47 -16.44
CA CYS A 23 7.59 -7.69 -15.30
C CYS A 23 8.28 -6.44 -15.83
N TYR A 24 7.74 -5.27 -15.51
CA TYR A 24 8.34 -4.03 -15.96
C TYR A 24 9.01 -3.32 -14.79
N HIS A 25 10.24 -2.88 -15.03
CA HIS A 25 10.91 -1.92 -14.18
C HIS A 25 11.46 -0.77 -15.03
N GLU A 26 11.49 0.41 -14.45
CA GLU A 26 11.93 1.63 -15.12
C GLU A 26 12.87 2.41 -14.21
N PHE A 27 13.95 2.92 -14.79
CA PHE A 27 14.92 3.80 -14.14
C PHE A 27 14.96 5.13 -14.86
N ILE A 28 14.70 6.20 -14.14
CA ILE A 28 14.81 7.56 -14.66
C ILE A 28 15.69 8.36 -13.70
N VAL A 29 16.67 9.07 -14.25
CA VAL A 29 17.44 10.07 -13.52
C VAL A 29 17.16 11.43 -14.14
N PHE A 30 16.91 12.42 -13.29
CA PHE A 30 16.69 13.79 -13.73
C PHE A 30 17.45 14.76 -12.83
N SER A 31 17.92 15.85 -13.45
CA SER A 31 18.50 16.97 -12.70
C SER A 31 17.38 17.83 -12.12
N LEU A 32 17.57 18.27 -10.88
CA LEU A 32 16.67 19.17 -10.17
C LEU A 32 16.67 20.58 -10.79
N ASP A 33 17.78 20.97 -11.42
CA ASP A 33 18.00 22.32 -11.97
C ASP A 33 17.72 22.41 -13.48
N ASN A 34 18.02 21.35 -14.23
CA ASN A 34 17.72 21.25 -15.66
C ASN A 34 16.83 20.02 -15.86
N GLN A 35 15.57 20.21 -16.29
CA GLN A 35 14.57 19.15 -16.53
C GLN A 35 14.92 18.21 -17.71
N GLN A 36 16.20 17.91 -17.93
CA GLN A 36 16.68 16.91 -18.87
C GLN A 36 16.68 15.54 -18.18
N ASN A 37 16.01 14.59 -18.84
CA ASN A 37 15.94 13.21 -18.40
C ASN A 37 17.01 12.42 -19.13
N ASN A 38 17.90 11.79 -18.38
CA ASN A 38 18.91 10.90 -18.92
C ASN A 38 18.70 9.50 -18.32
N THR A 39 18.73 8.47 -19.17
CA THR A 39 18.62 7.07 -18.73
C THR A 39 20.01 6.52 -18.43
N PHE A 40 20.31 6.27 -17.16
CA PHE A 40 21.60 5.74 -16.68
C PHE A 40 21.46 4.31 -16.12
N GLU A 41 20.75 3.44 -16.82
CA GLU A 41 20.44 2.08 -16.34
C GLU A 41 21.68 1.26 -15.92
N LYS A 42 22.84 1.51 -16.55
CA LYS A 42 24.10 0.81 -16.26
C LYS A 42 24.67 1.08 -14.87
N ASP A 43 24.26 2.17 -14.23
CA ASP A 43 24.73 2.58 -12.90
C ASP A 43 23.76 2.14 -11.79
N PHE A 44 22.80 1.26 -12.11
CA PHE A 44 21.90 0.65 -11.14
C PHE A 44 22.08 -0.87 -11.14
N THR A 45 21.93 -1.46 -9.96
CA THR A 45 21.88 -2.92 -9.81
C THR A 45 20.51 -3.31 -9.28
N PHE A 46 19.79 -4.14 -10.03
CA PHE A 46 18.48 -4.62 -9.60
C PHE A 46 18.51 -6.13 -9.43
N LEU A 47 18.19 -6.58 -8.21
CA LEU A 47 18.08 -7.99 -7.89
C LEU A 47 16.59 -8.35 -7.74
N ASP A 48 16.11 -9.11 -8.71
CA ASP A 48 14.72 -9.55 -8.79
C ASP A 48 14.45 -10.91 -8.11
N ASP A 49 15.49 -11.62 -7.67
CA ASP A 49 15.36 -12.86 -6.93
C ASP A 49 15.00 -12.61 -5.47
N SER A 50 13.78 -13.00 -5.10
CA SER A 50 13.27 -12.91 -3.72
C SER A 50 14.15 -13.66 -2.73
N LYS A 51 14.70 -14.82 -3.10
CA LYS A 51 15.48 -15.65 -2.17
C LYS A 51 16.80 -14.97 -1.82
N SER A 52 17.53 -14.52 -2.84
CA SER A 52 18.78 -13.79 -2.65
C SER A 52 18.56 -12.48 -1.90
N CYS A 53 17.53 -11.70 -2.27
CA CYS A 53 17.17 -10.46 -1.57
C CYS A 53 16.89 -10.70 -0.08
N ASP A 54 16.09 -11.70 0.23
CA ASP A 54 15.74 -12.04 1.61
C ASP A 54 16.96 -12.50 2.43
N GLN A 55 17.92 -13.21 1.81
CA GLN A 55 19.20 -13.56 2.45
C GLN A 55 20.04 -12.32 2.78
N PHE A 56 20.19 -11.39 1.83
CA PHE A 56 20.90 -10.13 2.07
C PHE A 56 20.23 -9.34 3.19
N LEU A 57 18.90 -9.19 3.12
CA LEU A 57 18.14 -8.47 4.12
C LEU A 57 18.28 -9.13 5.50
N THR A 58 18.13 -10.45 5.61
CA THR A 58 18.29 -11.18 6.88
C THR A 58 19.67 -10.95 7.52
N ASN A 59 20.73 -10.85 6.71
CA ASN A 59 22.08 -10.58 7.20
C ASN A 59 22.28 -9.11 7.65
N LEU A 60 21.52 -8.18 7.06
CA LEU A 60 21.53 -6.77 7.43
C LEU A 60 20.71 -6.48 8.68
N LEU A 61 19.62 -7.24 8.88
CA LEU A 61 18.77 -7.09 10.03
C LEU A 61 19.46 -7.68 11.27
N PRO A 62 19.50 -6.95 12.40
CA PRO A 62 20.04 -7.49 13.63
C PRO A 62 19.26 -8.75 14.04
N MET A 63 19.95 -9.82 14.42
CA MET A 63 19.31 -11.01 14.98
C MET A 63 18.57 -10.62 16.27
N GLU A 64 17.29 -10.97 16.35
CA GLU A 64 16.44 -10.72 17.52
C GLU A 64 16.98 -11.46 18.74
N ASP A 65 17.63 -10.74 19.66
CA ASP A 65 17.66 -11.13 21.07
C ASP A 65 16.64 -10.25 21.81
N ASP A 66 15.42 -10.78 21.98
CA ASP A 66 14.40 -10.10 22.78
C ASP A 66 14.13 -10.85 24.08
N LYS A 67 14.61 -10.24 25.17
CA LYS A 67 14.01 -10.30 26.51
C LYS A 67 14.20 -8.95 27.23
N ASP A 68 14.00 -7.82 26.52
CA ASP A 68 13.97 -6.40 27.00
C ASP A 68 14.90 -5.39 26.25
N GLY A 69 15.43 -5.69 25.05
CA GLY A 69 16.57 -4.95 24.42
C GLY A 69 16.37 -4.41 23.00
N ARG A 70 15.34 -3.57 22.77
CA ARG A 70 14.97 -2.98 21.46
C ARG A 70 16.11 -2.24 20.73
N ARG A 71 16.81 -2.88 19.79
CA ARG A 71 17.34 -2.18 18.60
C ARG A 71 16.29 -2.22 17.50
N GLN A 72 15.26 -1.39 17.63
CA GLN A 72 14.30 -1.16 16.55
C GLN A 72 15.00 -0.40 15.42
N ILE A 73 14.82 -0.86 14.18
CA ILE A 73 15.27 -0.13 12.99
C ILE A 73 14.52 1.21 12.99
N PRO A 74 15.22 2.35 12.97
CA PRO A 74 14.58 3.65 13.00
C PRO A 74 13.76 3.87 11.74
N ASN A 75 12.69 4.66 11.85
CA ASN A 75 11.96 5.09 10.67
C ASN A 75 12.83 6.01 9.81
N CYS A 76 12.69 5.92 8.50
CA CYS A 76 13.41 6.83 7.60
C CYS A 76 12.91 8.28 7.77
N PRO A 77 13.81 9.27 7.67
CA PRO A 77 13.42 10.67 7.54
C PRO A 77 12.43 10.87 6.39
N ASP A 78 11.47 11.78 6.57
CA ASP A 78 10.38 11.97 5.62
C ASP A 78 10.86 12.48 4.26
N ASP A 79 11.99 13.19 4.23
CA ASP A 79 12.63 13.75 3.03
C ASP A 79 13.65 12.80 2.35
N LEU A 80 13.85 11.59 2.90
CA LEU A 80 14.84 10.65 2.38
C LEU A 80 14.33 9.93 1.12
N LEU A 81 13.08 9.46 1.16
CA LEU A 81 12.48 8.62 0.12
C LEU A 81 10.99 8.89 0.01
N GLU A 82 10.55 9.35 -1.15
CA GLU A 82 9.13 9.42 -1.49
C GLU A 82 8.67 8.12 -2.14
N VAL A 83 7.46 7.66 -1.78
CA VAL A 83 6.89 6.41 -2.27
C VAL A 83 5.48 6.67 -2.81
N ASP A 84 5.24 6.23 -4.03
CA ASP A 84 3.92 6.25 -4.66
C ASP A 84 3.51 4.82 -5.03
N LEU A 85 2.28 4.44 -4.65
CA LEU A 85 1.73 3.12 -4.89
C LEU A 85 0.51 3.27 -5.79
N MET A 86 0.58 2.73 -7.00
CA MET A 86 -0.48 2.88 -7.99
C MET A 86 -0.90 1.53 -8.54
N PRO A 87 -2.21 1.23 -8.57
CA PRO A 87 -2.68 0.00 -9.16
C PRO A 87 -2.71 0.11 -10.71
N TYR A 88 -2.48 -1.01 -11.39
CA TYR A 88 -2.43 -1.13 -12.85
C TYR A 88 -3.13 -2.41 -13.32
N SER A 89 -4.20 -2.26 -14.09
CA SER A 89 -4.95 -3.39 -14.63
C SER A 89 -4.28 -3.98 -15.87
N VAL A 90 -4.20 -5.31 -15.92
CA VAL A 90 -3.73 -6.08 -17.08
C VAL A 90 -4.93 -6.75 -17.72
N PHE A 91 -5.08 -6.58 -19.03
CA PHE A 91 -6.16 -7.17 -19.83
C PHE A 91 -5.62 -8.23 -20.79
N PRO A 92 -6.43 -9.22 -21.19
CA PRO A 92 -6.04 -10.19 -22.21
C PRO A 92 -5.85 -9.50 -23.56
N ASP A 93 -4.60 -9.33 -23.99
CA ASP A 93 -4.24 -8.89 -25.33
C ASP A 93 -3.80 -10.09 -26.17
N GLY A 94 -4.79 -10.78 -26.77
CA GLY A 94 -4.56 -12.03 -27.52
C GLY A 94 -4.13 -13.23 -26.67
N GLN A 95 -4.06 -13.08 -25.35
CA GLN A 95 -3.68 -14.12 -24.40
C GLN A 95 -4.91 -14.71 -23.68
N ASN A 96 -4.87 -16.00 -23.35
CA ASN A 96 -5.92 -16.68 -22.60
C ASN A 96 -5.77 -16.46 -21.09
N ILE A 97 -5.84 -15.20 -20.66
CA ILE A 97 -5.77 -14.79 -19.25
C ILE A 97 -7.03 -14.01 -18.87
N LEU A 98 -7.43 -14.08 -17.61
CA LEU A 98 -8.46 -13.19 -17.08
C LEU A 98 -7.83 -11.85 -16.72
N PRO A 99 -8.57 -10.71 -16.79
CA PRO A 99 -8.05 -9.45 -16.30
C PRO A 99 -7.68 -9.57 -14.82
N TYR A 100 -6.57 -8.94 -14.45
CA TYR A 100 -6.08 -8.90 -13.07
C TYR A 100 -5.39 -7.56 -12.80
N VAL A 101 -5.06 -7.28 -11.54
CA VAL A 101 -4.41 -6.02 -11.16
C VAL A 101 -3.00 -6.26 -10.63
N LYS A 102 -2.05 -5.45 -11.09
CA LYS A 102 -0.70 -5.35 -10.52
C LYS A 102 -0.53 -4.05 -9.72
N LEU A 103 0.38 -4.06 -8.76
CA LEU A 103 0.85 -2.89 -8.04
C LEU A 103 2.09 -2.33 -8.73
N ASN A 104 2.04 -1.06 -9.11
CA ASN A 104 3.22 -0.27 -9.38
C ASN A 104 3.74 0.33 -8.06
N ILE A 105 4.94 -0.06 -7.69
CA ILE A 105 5.69 0.54 -6.60
C ILE A 105 6.68 1.52 -7.22
N SER A 106 6.49 2.81 -6.94
CA SER A 106 7.34 3.88 -7.44
C SER A 106 8.08 4.56 -6.28
N PHE A 107 9.36 4.81 -6.48
CA PHE A 107 10.23 5.50 -5.53
C PHE A 107 10.82 6.75 -6.17
N ALA A 108 10.95 7.83 -5.40
CA ALA A 108 11.72 9.00 -5.77
C ALA A 108 12.63 9.42 -4.62
N ALA A 109 13.90 9.67 -4.91
CA ALA A 109 14.88 10.09 -3.91
C ALA A 109 15.99 10.95 -4.50
N ARG A 110 16.63 11.77 -3.66
CA ARG A 110 17.90 12.42 -4.02
C ARG A 110 18.99 11.38 -4.11
N SER A 111 19.73 11.38 -5.22
CA SER A 111 20.63 10.28 -5.54
C SER A 111 21.82 10.17 -4.58
N SER A 112 22.29 11.30 -4.04
CA SER A 112 23.37 11.37 -3.06
C SER A 112 23.02 10.81 -1.68
N LYS A 113 21.73 10.71 -1.33
CA LYS A 113 21.30 10.31 0.02
C LYS A 113 21.15 8.80 0.20
N ILE A 114 20.90 8.06 -0.88
CA ILE A 114 20.57 6.64 -0.83
C ILE A 114 21.65 5.80 -1.51
N GLN A 115 22.06 4.72 -0.87
CA GLN A 115 22.95 3.72 -1.43
C GLN A 115 22.15 2.52 -1.96
N GLU A 116 21.25 1.98 -1.14
CA GLU A 116 20.45 0.81 -1.49
C GLU A 116 19.03 0.90 -0.93
N ILE A 117 18.09 0.30 -1.66
CA ILE A 117 16.70 0.15 -1.27
C ILE A 117 16.35 -1.34 -1.35
N TYR A 118 15.84 -1.89 -0.26
CA TYR A 118 15.21 -3.20 -0.22
C TYR A 118 13.72 -2.99 0.00
N PHE A 119 12.88 -3.73 -0.71
CA PHE A 119 11.45 -3.71 -0.45
C PHE A 119 10.88 -5.12 -0.39
N GLN A 120 10.16 -5.39 0.69
CA GLN A 120 9.56 -6.68 0.99
C GLN A 120 8.04 -6.53 1.07
N PHE A 121 7.32 -7.36 0.30
CA PHE A 121 5.88 -7.31 0.18
C PHE A 121 5.24 -8.52 0.87
N ARG A 122 4.51 -8.29 1.96
CA ARG A 122 3.94 -9.34 2.82
C ARG A 122 2.43 -9.32 2.77
N CYS A 123 1.81 -10.49 2.62
CA CYS A 123 0.35 -10.61 2.73
C CYS A 123 -0.02 -10.80 4.20
N LEU A 124 -0.88 -9.92 4.73
CA LEU A 124 -1.30 -9.95 6.13
C LEU A 124 -2.66 -10.62 6.29
N TYR A 125 -3.58 -10.35 5.36
CA TYR A 125 -4.94 -10.82 5.42
C TYR A 125 -5.51 -10.94 4.01
N SER A 126 -6.26 -12.02 3.75
CA SER A 126 -6.99 -12.20 2.50
C SER A 126 -8.29 -12.96 2.81
N PRO A 127 -9.45 -12.28 2.81
CA PRO A 127 -10.72 -12.85 3.27
C PRO A 127 -11.29 -13.91 2.31
N ASN A 128 -11.09 -13.73 1.00
CA ASN A 128 -11.66 -14.57 -0.06
C ASN A 128 -10.79 -15.79 -0.42
N LYS A 129 -9.63 -15.94 0.21
CA LYS A 129 -8.66 -17.02 -0.06
C LYS A 129 -8.09 -17.07 -1.47
N GLU A 130 -8.29 -16.02 -2.26
CA GLU A 130 -7.76 -15.94 -3.64
C GLU A 130 -6.25 -15.64 -3.65
N ASP A 131 -5.76 -14.96 -2.61
CA ASP A 131 -4.38 -14.56 -2.51
C ASP A 131 -3.46 -15.73 -2.13
N TYR A 132 -2.70 -16.22 -3.11
CA TYR A 132 -1.78 -17.32 -2.89
C TYR A 132 -0.61 -16.95 -1.95
N LEU A 133 -0.23 -15.67 -1.83
CA LEU A 133 0.82 -15.24 -0.91
C LEU A 133 0.38 -15.42 0.54
N CYS A 134 -0.90 -15.19 0.84
CA CYS A 134 -1.47 -15.43 2.16
C CYS A 134 -1.66 -16.93 2.45
N HIS A 135 -2.16 -17.70 1.47
CA HIS A 135 -2.75 -19.02 1.75
C HIS A 135 -1.93 -20.24 1.30
N LYS A 136 -0.92 -20.08 0.42
CA LYS A 136 -0.10 -21.20 -0.08
C LYS A 136 1.27 -21.30 0.61
N GLN A 137 1.31 -21.03 1.91
CA GLN A 137 2.54 -21.03 2.71
C GLN A 137 3.29 -22.38 2.65
N GLU A 138 2.56 -23.50 2.65
CA GLU A 138 3.17 -24.83 2.55
C GLU A 138 4.00 -25.02 1.28
N ILE A 139 3.57 -24.47 0.16
CA ILE A 139 4.30 -24.57 -1.11
C ILE A 139 5.62 -23.80 -1.00
N LEU A 140 5.59 -22.61 -0.40
CA LEU A 140 6.78 -21.79 -0.20
C LEU A 140 7.75 -22.47 0.77
N ILE A 141 7.24 -23.03 1.88
CA ILE A 141 8.05 -23.76 2.86
C ILE A 141 8.67 -25.01 2.25
N ARG A 142 7.92 -25.80 1.46
CA ARG A 142 8.49 -26.97 0.77
C ARG A 142 9.58 -26.58 -0.23
N LYS A 143 9.42 -25.44 -0.92
CA LYS A 143 10.39 -24.96 -1.90
C LYS A 143 11.67 -24.40 -1.27
N TRP A 144 11.55 -23.70 -0.14
CA TRP A 144 12.64 -22.90 0.42
C TRP A 144 13.05 -23.26 1.86
N GLY A 145 12.40 -24.24 2.48
CA GLY A 145 12.61 -24.64 3.88
C GLY A 145 11.98 -23.70 4.91
N ARG A 146 11.53 -22.52 4.49
CA ARG A 146 10.80 -21.53 5.29
C ARG A 146 9.94 -20.65 4.39
N MET A 147 9.07 -19.87 5.00
CA MET A 147 8.32 -18.86 4.28
C MET A 147 9.26 -17.70 3.93
N ILE A 148 9.26 -17.30 2.66
CA ILE A 148 10.01 -16.15 2.13
C ILE A 148 9.00 -15.25 1.43
N TRP A 149 8.95 -14.00 1.85
CA TRP A 149 8.13 -12.99 1.21
C TRP A 149 8.81 -12.45 -0.04
N PRO A 150 8.05 -12.06 -1.07
CA PRO A 150 8.62 -11.39 -2.22
C PRO A 150 9.47 -10.16 -1.81
N CYS A 151 10.73 -10.15 -2.23
CA CYS A 151 11.74 -9.17 -1.83
C CYS A 151 12.53 -8.71 -3.04
N ARG A 152 12.81 -7.42 -3.17
CA ARG A 152 13.66 -6.87 -4.23
C ARG A 152 14.70 -5.94 -3.65
N ARG A 153 15.86 -5.87 -4.30
CA ARG A 153 16.95 -4.96 -3.94
C ARG A 153 17.30 -4.10 -5.14
N LEU A 154 17.43 -2.81 -4.87
CA LEU A 154 17.93 -1.80 -5.78
C LEU A 154 19.20 -1.21 -5.17
N GLY A 155 20.34 -1.41 -5.83
CA GLY A 155 21.59 -0.72 -5.53
C GLY A 155 21.82 0.45 -6.48
N ILE A 156 22.22 1.59 -5.91
CA ILE A 156 22.55 2.81 -6.63
C ILE A 156 24.07 2.88 -6.79
N GLY A 157 24.53 3.07 -8.02
CA GLY A 157 25.95 3.07 -8.36
C GLY A 157 26.71 4.26 -7.78
N ASP A 158 28.03 4.08 -7.69
CA ASP A 158 28.94 5.05 -7.06
C ASP A 158 28.92 6.43 -7.73
N TYR A 159 28.59 6.49 -9.03
CA TYR A 159 28.49 7.73 -9.79
C TYR A 159 27.56 8.76 -9.12
N PHE A 160 26.50 8.30 -8.45
CA PHE A 160 25.46 9.16 -7.88
C PHE A 160 25.74 9.65 -6.46
N LYS A 161 26.79 9.13 -5.81
CA LYS A 161 27.05 9.37 -4.38
C LYS A 161 27.28 10.83 -4.03
N GLU A 162 27.88 11.58 -4.95
CA GLU A 162 28.24 13.00 -4.76
C GLU A 162 27.37 13.95 -5.59
N LYS A 163 26.19 13.49 -6.04
CA LYS A 163 25.29 14.21 -6.96
C LYS A 163 24.03 14.68 -6.25
N ASP A 164 24.15 15.73 -5.44
CA ASP A 164 23.02 16.33 -4.70
C ASP A 164 21.97 16.98 -5.61
N GLU A 165 22.37 17.35 -6.82
CA GLU A 165 21.55 17.97 -7.87
C GLU A 165 20.71 16.96 -8.66
N LEU A 166 20.91 15.66 -8.45
CA LEU A 166 20.21 14.59 -9.17
C LEU A 166 19.18 13.90 -8.28
N ALA A 167 18.06 13.55 -8.89
CA ALA A 167 17.07 12.66 -8.30
C ALA A 167 16.91 11.40 -9.15
N ILE A 168 16.71 10.30 -8.45
CA ILE A 168 16.42 9.00 -9.03
C ILE A 168 14.95 8.70 -8.89
N PHE A 169 14.40 8.10 -9.93
CA PHE A 169 13.08 7.50 -9.93
C PHE A 169 13.19 6.04 -10.36
N PHE A 170 12.52 5.18 -9.60
CA PHE A 170 12.41 3.76 -9.89
C PHE A 170 10.95 3.34 -9.83
N SER A 171 10.49 2.55 -10.79
CA SER A 171 9.15 1.97 -10.82
C SER A 171 9.23 0.46 -11.03
N TYR A 172 8.40 -0.32 -10.32
CA TYR A 172 8.35 -1.77 -10.40
C TYR A 172 6.90 -2.30 -10.37
N THR A 173 6.51 -3.14 -11.32
CA THR A 173 5.09 -3.52 -11.52
C THR A 173 4.78 -5.01 -11.38
N CYS A 174 5.54 -5.79 -10.60
CA CYS A 174 5.38 -7.26 -10.61
C CYS A 174 4.49 -7.87 -9.53
N TYR A 175 3.99 -7.08 -8.57
CA TYR A 175 3.16 -7.64 -7.52
C TYR A 175 1.71 -7.67 -7.94
N ASN A 176 1.11 -8.85 -7.97
CA ASN A 176 -0.34 -8.96 -8.18
C ASN A 176 -1.06 -8.50 -6.91
N LEU A 177 -2.11 -7.71 -7.09
CA LEU A 177 -3.04 -7.32 -6.05
C LEU A 177 -4.29 -8.20 -6.18
N PHE A 178 -4.75 -8.71 -5.05
CA PHE A 178 -5.97 -9.51 -4.97
C PHE A 178 -7.07 -8.72 -4.28
N SER A 179 -8.32 -8.98 -4.68
CA SER A 179 -9.50 -8.32 -4.11
C SER A 179 -9.52 -8.43 -2.59
N LEU A 180 -9.72 -7.30 -1.89
CA LEU A 180 -9.91 -7.23 -0.43
C LEU A 180 -8.72 -7.71 0.43
N SER A 181 -7.58 -8.05 -0.19
CA SER A 181 -6.38 -8.42 0.54
C SER A 181 -5.71 -7.21 1.16
N GLN A 182 -5.08 -7.39 2.33
CA GLN A 182 -4.27 -6.39 3.01
C GLN A 182 -2.81 -6.81 3.00
N TYR A 183 -1.94 -5.88 2.64
CA TYR A 183 -0.51 -6.11 2.50
C TYR A 183 0.30 -5.12 3.32
N LEU A 184 1.47 -5.57 3.75
CA LEU A 184 2.51 -4.76 4.33
C LEU A 184 3.68 -4.66 3.36
N LEU A 185 4.04 -3.45 2.99
CA LEU A 185 5.25 -3.14 2.22
C LEU A 185 6.26 -2.49 3.16
N ASP A 186 7.29 -3.25 3.51
CA ASP A 186 8.45 -2.71 4.24
C ASP A 186 9.53 -2.33 3.25
N ILE A 187 10.02 -1.11 3.37
CA ILE A 187 11.09 -0.54 2.55
C ILE A 187 12.25 -0.23 3.48
N PHE A 188 13.36 -0.90 3.29
CA PHE A 188 14.59 -0.67 4.03
C PHE A 188 15.55 0.12 3.17
N VAL A 189 16.10 1.19 3.73
CA VAL A 189 16.98 2.11 3.01
C VAL A 189 18.33 2.15 3.71
N ILE A 190 19.40 1.88 2.94
CA ILE A 190 20.78 2.11 3.38
C ILE A 190 21.18 3.50 2.89
N LYS A 191 21.52 4.38 3.83
CA LYS A 191 21.96 5.74 3.54
C LYS A 191 23.41 5.76 3.06
N ASN A 192 23.70 6.64 2.10
CA ASN A 192 25.02 6.74 1.49
C ASN A 192 26.12 7.26 2.44
N HIS A 193 25.82 8.29 3.26
CA HIS A 193 26.84 8.96 4.07
C HIS A 193 27.37 8.13 5.25
N ASP A 194 26.50 7.38 5.93
CA ASP A 194 26.81 6.70 7.18
C ASP A 194 26.56 5.18 7.14
N GLY A 195 26.09 4.66 6.00
CA GLY A 195 25.73 3.24 5.83
C GLY A 195 24.61 2.77 6.76
N SER A 196 23.93 3.69 7.47
CA SER A 196 22.92 3.31 8.45
C SER A 196 21.60 2.95 7.78
N LEU A 197 20.92 2.00 8.42
CA LEU A 197 19.67 1.42 7.95
C LEU A 197 18.48 2.15 8.58
N CYS A 198 17.49 2.50 7.77
CA CYS A 198 16.18 2.92 8.23
C CYS A 198 15.07 2.16 7.50
N ARG A 199 13.83 2.26 8.01
CA ARG A 199 12.65 1.59 7.45
C ARG A 199 11.51 2.57 7.17
N LYS A 200 10.81 2.37 6.06
CA LYS A 200 9.43 2.83 5.87
C LYS A 200 8.50 1.61 5.85
N THR A 201 7.35 1.73 6.50
CA THR A 201 6.33 0.68 6.58
C THR A 201 5.01 1.22 6.07
N LEU A 202 4.57 0.68 4.94
CA LEU A 202 3.32 1.03 4.28
C LEU A 202 2.34 -0.12 4.37
N LEU A 203 1.12 0.16 4.80
CA LEU A 203 0.04 -0.82 4.81
C LEU A 203 -0.95 -0.46 3.70
N LEU A 204 -1.31 -1.41 2.84
CA LEU A 204 -2.20 -1.15 1.71
C LEU A 204 -3.27 -2.22 1.52
N THR A 205 -4.37 -1.83 0.87
CA THR A 205 -5.45 -2.74 0.49
C THR A 205 -6.21 -2.22 -0.72
N THR A 206 -6.89 -3.12 -1.40
CA THR A 206 -7.71 -2.86 -2.57
C THR A 206 -9.17 -3.23 -2.33
N PRO A 207 -10.12 -2.59 -3.02
CA PRO A 207 -11.49 -3.05 -3.06
C PRO A 207 -11.58 -4.32 -3.93
N LEU A 208 -12.79 -4.73 -4.30
CA LEU A 208 -12.95 -5.73 -5.36
C LEU A 208 -12.28 -5.22 -6.66
N GLU A 209 -11.66 -6.09 -7.45
CA GLU A 209 -10.99 -5.72 -8.72
C GLU A 209 -11.91 -4.91 -9.65
N ARG A 210 -13.18 -5.32 -9.75
CA ARG A 210 -14.22 -4.63 -10.54
C ARG A 210 -14.58 -3.23 -10.02
N GLN A 211 -14.31 -2.96 -8.74
CA GLN A 211 -14.48 -1.65 -8.12
C GLN A 211 -13.19 -0.84 -8.21
N LEU A 212 -12.02 -1.49 -8.30
CA LEU A 212 -10.75 -0.78 -8.47
C LEU A 212 -10.60 -0.23 -9.90
N ASP A 213 -11.02 -1.01 -10.90
CA ASP A 213 -11.02 -0.61 -12.31
C ASP A 213 -12.36 -0.95 -13.00
N PRO A 214 -13.19 0.06 -13.32
CA PRO A 214 -14.43 -0.15 -14.06
C PRO A 214 -14.30 -0.86 -15.42
N LYS A 215 -13.13 -0.88 -16.07
CA LYS A 215 -12.90 -1.65 -17.29
C LYS A 215 -12.90 -3.15 -17.03
N ILE A 216 -12.47 -3.59 -15.84
CA ILE A 216 -12.59 -5.00 -15.44
C ILE A 216 -14.06 -5.37 -15.27
N ALA A 217 -14.86 -4.50 -14.64
CA ALA A 217 -16.31 -4.70 -14.54
C ALA A 217 -16.97 -4.79 -15.93
N TYR A 218 -16.53 -3.93 -16.86
CA TYR A 218 -16.99 -3.96 -18.25
C TYR A 218 -16.65 -5.27 -18.95
N PHE A 219 -15.42 -5.77 -18.81
CA PHE A 219 -14.97 -7.04 -19.40
C PHE A 219 -15.89 -8.20 -18.99
N TYR A 220 -16.22 -8.32 -17.70
CA TYR A 220 -17.10 -9.38 -17.20
C TYR A 220 -18.59 -9.19 -17.53
N SER A 221 -19.00 -8.02 -18.02
CA SER A 221 -20.41 -7.77 -18.36
C SER A 221 -20.85 -8.42 -19.68
N GLY A 222 -19.90 -8.90 -20.50
CA GLY A 222 -20.14 -9.76 -21.67
C GLY A 222 -20.90 -9.15 -22.86
N ASN A 223 -21.56 -8.00 -22.70
CA ASN A 223 -22.56 -7.54 -23.65
C ASN A 223 -22.07 -6.49 -24.68
N GLY A 224 -20.79 -6.09 -24.66
CA GLY A 224 -20.23 -5.08 -25.58
C GLY A 224 -20.91 -3.70 -25.53
N LYS A 225 -21.91 -3.54 -24.67
CA LYS A 225 -22.63 -2.32 -24.36
C LYS A 225 -22.39 -2.09 -22.88
N TRP A 226 -21.86 -0.91 -22.55
CA TRP A 226 -22.04 -0.39 -21.21
C TRP A 226 -23.55 -0.40 -20.94
N PRO A 227 -24.07 -1.09 -19.90
CA PRO A 227 -25.46 -0.94 -19.49
C PRO A 227 -25.89 0.52 -19.60
N GLU A 228 -27.05 0.83 -20.18
CA GLU A 228 -27.50 2.23 -20.41
C GLU A 228 -27.48 3.07 -19.12
N PHE A 229 -27.68 2.44 -17.96
CA PHE A 229 -27.54 3.06 -16.64
C PHE A 229 -26.07 3.41 -16.25
N LEU A 230 -25.05 2.81 -16.87
CA LEU A 230 -23.63 3.08 -16.67
C LEU A 230 -23.09 4.22 -17.55
N GLN A 231 -23.78 4.63 -18.61
CA GLN A 231 -23.27 5.61 -19.60
C GLN A 231 -23.11 7.04 -19.05
N GLN A 232 -23.76 7.38 -17.94
CA GLN A 232 -23.68 8.71 -17.31
C GLN A 232 -22.88 8.70 -15.99
N ASN A 233 -22.59 7.52 -15.43
CA ASN A 233 -22.06 7.34 -14.08
C ASN A 233 -20.94 6.29 -14.03
N HIS A 234 -20.11 6.18 -15.07
CA HIS A 234 -18.99 5.23 -15.14
C HIS A 234 -18.06 5.28 -13.92
N LEU A 235 -17.96 6.45 -13.27
CA LEU A 235 -17.15 6.61 -12.07
C LEU A 235 -17.89 6.20 -10.78
N ALA A 236 -19.22 6.18 -10.75
CA ALA A 236 -20.00 5.92 -9.53
C ALA A 236 -19.78 4.54 -8.90
N ARG A 237 -19.02 3.65 -9.57
CA ARG A 237 -18.73 2.30 -9.10
C ARG A 237 -17.27 2.04 -8.78
N TRP A 238 -16.39 3.05 -8.84
CA TRP A 238 -15.00 2.87 -8.50
C TRP A 238 -14.70 3.20 -7.03
N SER A 239 -13.64 2.58 -6.50
CA SER A 239 -13.07 2.88 -5.20
C SER A 239 -11.53 2.80 -5.29
N PRO A 240 -10.77 3.69 -4.63
CA PRO A 240 -9.32 3.73 -4.73
C PRO A 240 -8.66 2.55 -4.00
N LEU A 241 -7.43 2.22 -4.39
CA LEU A 241 -6.51 1.55 -3.47
C LEU A 241 -6.23 2.49 -2.29
N ILE A 242 -6.28 1.99 -1.05
CA ILE A 242 -5.88 2.76 0.13
C ILE A 242 -4.50 2.27 0.56
N TYR A 243 -3.60 3.19 0.85
CA TYR A 243 -2.41 2.86 1.63
C TYR A 243 -2.10 3.90 2.68
N VAL A 244 -1.53 3.45 3.80
CA VAL A 244 -1.09 4.29 4.91
C VAL A 244 0.40 4.15 5.14
N ASP A 245 1.12 5.28 5.23
CA ASP A 245 2.52 5.31 5.68
C ASP A 245 2.53 5.56 7.20
N LEU A 246 3.00 4.56 7.95
CA LEU A 246 3.08 4.58 9.42
C LEU A 246 4.46 5.08 9.93
N SER A 247 5.35 5.44 9.01
CA SER A 247 6.76 5.75 9.30
C SER A 247 6.96 7.17 9.82
N TYR A 248 6.05 8.09 9.49
CA TYR A 248 6.05 9.46 9.99
C TYR A 248 6.05 9.48 11.53
N SER A 249 6.80 10.40 12.13
CA SER A 249 7.02 10.38 13.58
C SER A 249 5.81 10.85 14.39
N ASP A 250 5.05 11.81 13.86
CA ASP A 250 4.00 12.54 14.57
C ASP A 250 2.66 12.58 13.83
N GLU A 251 2.57 11.91 12.69
CA GLU A 251 1.36 11.78 11.88
C GLU A 251 1.28 10.44 11.15
N ILE A 252 0.13 10.20 10.50
CA ILE A 252 -0.09 9.09 9.58
C ILE A 252 -0.45 9.68 8.22
N LEU A 253 0.23 9.23 7.17
CA LEU A 253 -0.12 9.63 5.82
C LEU A 253 -1.09 8.62 5.22
N VAL A 254 -2.32 9.05 4.92
CA VAL A 254 -3.30 8.25 4.19
C VAL A 254 -3.30 8.69 2.72
N ASN A 255 -3.06 7.76 1.81
CA ASN A 255 -3.11 7.99 0.37
C ASN A 255 -4.22 7.13 -0.25
N LEU A 256 -4.96 7.72 -1.18
CA LEU A 256 -5.99 7.07 -1.96
C LEU A 256 -5.57 7.12 -3.44
N SER A 257 -5.21 5.96 -3.97
CA SER A 257 -4.65 5.82 -5.31
C SER A 257 -5.69 5.29 -6.30
N PRO A 258 -6.05 6.08 -7.33
CA PRO A 258 -6.93 5.60 -8.39
C PRO A 258 -6.14 4.76 -9.41
N MET A 259 -6.84 4.21 -10.39
CA MET A 259 -6.22 3.81 -11.65
C MET A 259 -5.70 5.02 -12.42
N ARG A 260 -4.57 4.86 -13.13
CA ARG A 260 -3.92 5.94 -13.92
C ARG A 260 -4.86 6.67 -14.89
N TRP A 261 -5.83 5.97 -15.47
CA TRP A 261 -6.75 6.52 -16.46
C TRP A 261 -8.00 7.17 -15.83
N ILE A 262 -8.22 6.99 -14.52
CA ILE A 262 -9.32 7.64 -13.82
C ILE A 262 -8.90 9.08 -13.53
N TRP A 263 -9.55 10.01 -14.22
CA TRP A 263 -9.26 11.43 -14.05
C TRP A 263 -9.77 11.92 -12.68
N PRO A 264 -8.89 12.56 -11.89
CA PRO A 264 -9.23 13.08 -10.59
C PRO A 264 -10.11 14.33 -10.73
N SER A 265 -11.40 14.12 -10.84
CA SER A 265 -12.40 15.20 -10.98
C SER A 265 -13.43 15.18 -9.85
N ARG A 266 -13.34 14.20 -8.95
CA ARG A 266 -14.32 13.97 -7.89
C ARG A 266 -13.65 13.81 -6.55
N ASP A 267 -14.37 14.20 -5.52
CA ASP A 267 -13.94 14.03 -4.14
C ASP A 267 -14.12 12.57 -3.73
N VAL A 268 -13.22 12.13 -2.86
CA VAL A 268 -13.32 10.82 -2.22
C VAL A 268 -13.63 11.06 -0.75
N ASN A 269 -14.71 10.46 -0.26
CA ASN A 269 -15.01 10.44 1.16
C ASN A 269 -14.06 9.46 1.84
N LEU A 270 -13.42 9.91 2.92
CA LEU A 270 -12.60 9.12 3.81
C LEU A 270 -13.24 9.13 5.20
N SER A 271 -13.80 7.99 5.60
CA SER A 271 -14.34 7.78 6.94
C SER A 271 -13.36 6.96 7.76
N ILE A 272 -13.10 7.41 8.99
CA ILE A 272 -12.13 6.85 9.91
C ILE A 272 -12.86 6.42 11.17
N PHE A 273 -12.77 5.15 11.52
CA PHE A 273 -13.37 4.60 12.73
C PHE A 273 -12.28 4.07 13.66
N SER A 274 -12.42 4.33 14.95
CA SER A 274 -11.67 3.65 16.00
C SER A 274 -12.46 2.43 16.45
N VAL A 275 -11.77 1.31 16.66
CA VAL A 275 -12.37 0.03 17.06
C VAL A 275 -11.99 -0.26 18.50
N TYR A 276 -13.01 -0.44 19.33
CA TYR A 276 -12.85 -0.83 20.73
C TYR A 276 -13.39 -2.25 20.94
N ASP A 277 -12.54 -3.15 21.44
CA ASP A 277 -12.97 -4.40 22.05
C ASP A 277 -13.51 -4.06 23.46
N PHE A 278 -14.82 -4.23 23.71
CA PHE A 278 -15.33 -4.24 25.08
C PHE A 278 -15.23 -5.67 25.61
N ASP A 279 -14.21 -5.95 26.42
CA ASP A 279 -14.18 -7.12 27.30
C ASP A 279 -15.00 -6.82 28.57
N ASP A 280 -16.31 -6.57 28.43
CA ASP A 280 -17.19 -6.40 29.60
C ASP A 280 -17.74 -7.77 30.04
N PHE A 281 -17.18 -8.29 31.14
CA PHE A 281 -17.83 -9.03 32.24
C PHE A 281 -19.15 -9.79 31.96
N SER A 282 -19.23 -10.58 30.89
CA SER A 282 -20.29 -11.56 30.70
C SER A 282 -19.69 -12.88 30.24
N HIS A 283 -19.35 -13.73 31.20
CA HIS A 283 -19.22 -15.17 30.98
C HIS A 283 -20.59 -15.74 30.63
N GLN A 284 -21.06 -15.49 29.41
CA GLN A 284 -21.99 -16.33 28.64
C GLN A 284 -22.23 -15.66 27.28
N ASN A 285 -21.96 -16.43 26.22
CA ASN A 285 -22.10 -16.12 24.78
C ASN A 285 -21.10 -15.13 24.17
N LYS A 286 -20.00 -15.70 23.65
CA LYS A 286 -19.00 -15.05 22.78
C LYS A 286 -19.62 -14.64 21.44
N THR A 287 -20.19 -13.45 21.38
CA THR A 287 -20.10 -12.60 20.18
C THR A 287 -19.32 -11.37 20.58
N LYS A 288 -18.10 -11.21 20.05
CA LYS A 288 -17.33 -9.98 20.22
C LYS A 288 -18.16 -8.83 19.66
N ASN A 289 -18.72 -8.00 20.53
CA ASN A 289 -19.40 -6.78 20.13
C ASN A 289 -18.34 -5.69 19.93
N GLU A 290 -17.69 -5.69 18.76
CA GLU A 290 -16.80 -4.60 18.37
C GLU A 290 -17.64 -3.32 18.18
N LYS A 291 -17.28 -2.25 18.90
CA LYS A 291 -17.89 -0.93 18.70
C LYS A 291 -16.98 -0.07 17.84
N HIS A 292 -17.56 0.50 16.80
CA HIS A 292 -16.87 1.42 15.89
C HIS A 292 -17.29 2.85 16.24
N LEU A 293 -16.33 3.69 16.65
CA LEU A 293 -16.55 5.11 16.90
C LEU A 293 -16.00 5.92 15.74
N LEU A 294 -16.85 6.70 15.08
CA LEU A 294 -16.44 7.61 14.02
C LEU A 294 -15.48 8.67 14.59
N VAL A 295 -14.24 8.65 14.11
CA VAL A 295 -13.18 9.61 14.48
C VAL A 295 -13.16 10.80 13.54
N ALA A 296 -13.28 10.53 12.23
CA ALA A 296 -13.31 11.58 11.21
C ALA A 296 -14.12 11.11 10.01
N ASN A 297 -14.80 12.05 9.34
CA ASN A 297 -15.41 11.84 8.04
C ASN A 297 -15.11 13.06 7.17
N GLU A 298 -14.26 12.90 6.17
CA GLU A 298 -13.74 14.01 5.39
C GLU A 298 -13.89 13.76 3.89
N ARG A 299 -14.20 14.83 3.16
CA ARG A 299 -14.09 14.87 1.70
C ARG A 299 -12.66 15.24 1.35
N ILE A 300 -11.96 14.33 0.71
CA ILE A 300 -10.62 14.58 0.20
C ILE A 300 -10.79 15.05 -1.25
N HIS A 301 -10.35 16.28 -1.50
CA HIS A 301 -10.24 16.81 -2.85
C HIS A 301 -8.94 16.29 -3.50
N PRO A 302 -8.93 16.07 -4.81
CA PRO A 302 -7.70 15.73 -5.50
C PRO A 302 -6.72 16.90 -5.46
N GLN A 303 -5.48 16.63 -5.09
CA GLN A 303 -4.43 17.62 -4.90
C GLN A 303 -3.30 17.37 -5.91
N LYS A 304 -2.71 18.44 -6.43
CA LYS A 304 -1.44 18.33 -7.14
C LYS A 304 -0.34 17.97 -6.14
N TYR A 305 0.68 17.26 -6.61
CA TYR A 305 1.91 17.08 -5.83
C TYR A 305 2.44 18.43 -5.34
N ASP A 306 2.95 18.44 -4.10
CA ASP A 306 3.62 19.61 -3.54
C ASP A 306 4.78 20.02 -4.44
N LYS A 307 5.02 21.31 -4.63
CA LYS A 307 6.08 21.84 -5.51
C LYS A 307 7.45 21.26 -5.15
N ASP A 308 7.64 20.93 -3.88
CA ASP A 308 8.89 20.38 -3.35
C ASP A 308 9.01 18.85 -3.50
N SER A 309 7.94 18.17 -3.93
CA SER A 309 7.95 16.73 -4.17
C SER A 309 8.80 16.38 -5.39
N LEU A 310 9.65 15.37 -5.23
CA LEU A 310 10.48 14.84 -6.31
C LEU A 310 9.64 14.28 -7.47
N PHE A 311 8.41 13.85 -7.20
CA PHE A 311 7.48 13.41 -8.23
C PHE A 311 6.98 14.56 -9.12
N VAL A 312 6.95 15.81 -8.66
CA VAL A 312 6.55 16.97 -9.50
C VAL A 312 7.46 17.08 -10.73
N ASN A 313 8.77 16.92 -10.54
CA ASN A 313 9.73 17.03 -11.63
C ASN A 313 9.55 15.95 -12.68
N LEU A 314 9.12 14.74 -12.28
CA LEU A 314 8.79 13.66 -13.20
C LEU A 314 7.50 13.94 -13.99
N TYR A 315 6.47 14.45 -13.30
CA TYR A 315 5.11 14.58 -13.85
C TYR A 315 4.81 15.94 -14.47
N ASN A 316 5.68 16.93 -14.38
CA ASN A 316 5.54 18.18 -15.13
C ASN A 316 5.52 17.98 -16.66
N LYS A 317 6.05 16.85 -17.15
CA LYS A 317 5.94 16.42 -18.56
C LYS A 317 4.65 15.66 -18.89
N TYR A 318 3.96 15.12 -17.88
CA TYR A 318 2.74 14.32 -18.00
C TYR A 318 1.66 14.91 -17.09
N GLU A 319 1.03 16.00 -17.54
CA GLU A 319 -0.16 16.66 -16.96
C GLU A 319 -0.43 16.33 -15.48
N SER A 320 0.13 17.16 -14.59
CA SER A 320 -0.03 17.15 -13.12
C SER A 320 -0.91 16.03 -12.56
N LYS A 321 -0.32 14.86 -12.30
CA LYS A 321 -1.00 13.80 -11.56
C LYS A 321 -1.57 14.39 -10.26
N GLN A 322 -2.87 14.24 -10.06
CA GLN A 322 -3.49 14.58 -8.79
C GLN A 322 -3.63 13.32 -7.95
N HIS A 323 -3.51 13.49 -6.65
CA HIS A 323 -3.57 12.42 -5.67
C HIS A 323 -4.47 12.85 -4.52
N TRP A 324 -5.08 11.89 -3.83
CA TRP A 324 -5.90 12.16 -2.65
C TRP A 324 -5.09 11.76 -1.43
N ARG A 325 -4.66 12.76 -0.68
CA ARG A 325 -3.77 12.57 0.45
C ARG A 325 -4.30 13.30 1.67
N LYS A 326 -4.22 12.63 2.82
CA LYS A 326 -4.54 13.17 4.11
C LYS A 326 -3.40 12.92 5.08
N TYR A 327 -2.91 14.02 5.66
CA TYR A 327 -2.03 14.00 6.82
C TYR A 327 -2.90 13.93 8.08
N TRP A 328 -2.96 12.77 8.70
CA TRP A 328 -3.72 12.56 9.92
C TRP A 328 -2.82 12.75 11.14
N LYS A 329 -2.93 13.93 11.75
CA LYS A 329 -2.11 14.37 12.88
C LYS A 329 -2.74 14.02 14.22
N ASN A 330 -1.88 13.90 15.24
CA ASN A 330 -2.28 13.75 16.64
C ASN A 330 -3.16 12.51 16.90
N VAL A 331 -2.74 11.35 16.39
CA VAL A 331 -3.48 10.08 16.43
C VAL A 331 -3.08 9.28 17.66
N ASP A 332 -4.07 8.82 18.43
CA ASP A 332 -3.85 7.92 19.56
C ASP A 332 -3.43 6.52 19.07
N SER A 333 -2.71 5.76 19.87
CA SER A 333 -2.49 4.34 19.60
C SER A 333 -3.82 3.58 19.73
N GLY A 334 -4.09 2.63 18.85
CA GLY A 334 -5.35 1.90 18.84
C GLY A 334 -5.59 1.13 17.55
N LYS A 335 -6.76 0.50 17.46
CA LYS A 335 -7.23 -0.18 16.26
C LYS A 335 -8.11 0.77 15.46
N TYR A 336 -7.90 0.80 14.15
CA TYR A 336 -8.59 1.70 13.24
C TYR A 336 -9.06 0.98 11.98
N ILE A 337 -10.17 1.47 11.44
CA ILE A 337 -10.69 1.08 10.12
C ILE A 337 -10.88 2.34 9.29
N LEU A 338 -10.31 2.34 8.08
CA LEU A 338 -10.49 3.39 7.09
C LEU A 338 -11.42 2.89 5.99
N TYR A 339 -12.43 3.67 5.66
CA TYR A 339 -13.27 3.47 4.48
C TYR A 339 -13.03 4.62 3.51
N ALA A 340 -12.64 4.30 2.28
CA ALA A 340 -12.59 5.27 1.19
C ALA A 340 -13.61 4.89 0.12
N PHE A 341 -14.40 5.85 -0.32
CA PHE A 341 -15.42 5.67 -1.34
C PHE A 341 -15.71 7.00 -2.02
N LEU A 342 -16.19 6.95 -3.25
CA LEU A 342 -16.64 8.16 -3.93
C LEU A 342 -17.90 8.71 -3.31
N ASP A 343 -17.95 10.03 -3.15
CA ASP A 343 -19.17 10.71 -2.77
C ASP A 343 -20.21 10.57 -3.88
N ASN A 344 -21.28 9.82 -3.59
CA ASN A 344 -22.38 9.61 -4.52
C ASN A 344 -23.69 9.55 -3.75
N ASN A 345 -24.61 10.45 -4.06
CA ASN A 345 -25.93 10.55 -3.43
C ASN A 345 -26.84 9.34 -3.71
N GLN A 346 -26.38 8.36 -4.48
CA GLN A 346 -27.13 7.16 -4.87
C GLN A 346 -26.75 5.92 -4.04
N CYS A 347 -25.82 6.01 -3.10
CA CYS A 347 -25.41 4.88 -2.28
C CYS A 347 -25.11 5.28 -0.83
N GLU A 348 -25.11 4.31 0.07
CA GLU A 348 -24.71 4.47 1.47
C GLU A 348 -23.52 3.54 1.77
N LEU A 349 -22.65 3.93 2.71
CA LEU A 349 -21.49 3.10 3.08
C LEU A 349 -21.93 1.76 3.71
N VAL A 350 -22.98 1.78 4.54
CA VAL A 350 -23.52 0.59 5.21
C VAL A 350 -25.04 0.62 5.09
N CYS A 351 -25.59 -0.38 4.41
CA CYS A 351 -27.04 -0.54 4.32
C CYS A 351 -27.59 -1.36 5.50
N ASP A 352 -28.49 -0.78 6.30
CA ASP A 352 -29.22 -1.53 7.33
C ASP A 352 -30.31 -2.39 6.70
N LYS A 353 -29.98 -3.66 6.44
CA LYS A 353 -30.89 -4.66 5.83
C LYS A 353 -32.19 -4.89 6.64
N ASN A 354 -32.24 -4.47 7.91
CA ASN A 354 -33.42 -4.63 8.76
C ASN A 354 -34.40 -3.45 8.66
N SER A 355 -34.02 -2.34 8.06
CA SER A 355 -34.88 -1.17 7.85
C SER A 355 -35.61 -1.23 6.50
N PHE A 356 -36.81 -0.63 6.43
CA PHE A 356 -37.56 -0.53 5.16
C PHE A 356 -36.80 0.29 4.10
N ALA A 357 -36.07 1.32 4.54
CA ALA A 357 -35.15 2.10 3.69
C ALA A 357 -33.97 1.25 3.20
N GLY A 358 -33.42 0.37 4.04
CA GLY A 358 -32.27 -0.46 3.71
C GLY A 358 -32.52 -1.61 2.74
N LYS A 359 -33.79 -1.99 2.48
CA LYS A 359 -34.12 -2.95 1.41
C LYS A 359 -33.85 -2.41 0.00
N ASN A 360 -33.90 -1.08 -0.18
CA ASN A 360 -33.59 -0.41 -1.44
C ASN A 360 -32.24 0.34 -1.39
N CYS A 361 -31.49 0.19 -0.30
CA CYS A 361 -30.18 0.83 -0.16
C CYS A 361 -29.16 0.15 -1.07
N ILE A 362 -28.39 0.97 -1.77
CA ILE A 362 -27.26 0.53 -2.60
C ILE A 362 -26.00 0.79 -1.79
N GLU A 363 -25.20 -0.25 -1.55
CA GLU A 363 -23.93 -0.10 -0.85
C GLU A 363 -22.90 0.57 -1.78
N CYS A 364 -22.24 1.62 -1.30
CA CYS A 364 -21.20 2.29 -2.06
C CYS A 364 -20.01 1.35 -2.28
N PRO A 365 -19.45 1.28 -3.50
CA PRO A 365 -18.14 0.70 -3.71
C PRO A 365 -17.11 1.43 -2.85
N HIS A 366 -16.46 0.66 -2.00
CA HIS A 366 -15.56 1.19 -1.00
C HIS A 366 -14.37 0.26 -0.82
N THR A 367 -13.30 0.83 -0.29
CA THR A 367 -12.10 0.12 0.13
C THR A 367 -12.01 0.23 1.65
N ALA A 368 -11.75 -0.89 2.32
CA ALA A 368 -11.69 -0.95 3.79
C ALA A 368 -10.30 -1.41 4.24
N LEU A 369 -9.58 -0.54 4.96
CA LEU A 369 -8.27 -0.86 5.52
C LEU A 369 -8.33 -0.94 7.04
N ASN A 370 -7.97 -2.10 7.59
CA ASN A 370 -7.88 -2.32 9.02
C ASN A 370 -6.43 -2.23 9.45
N PHE A 371 -6.13 -1.49 10.51
CA PHE A 371 -4.78 -1.44 11.05
C PHE A 371 -4.74 -1.18 12.55
N THR A 372 -3.61 -1.54 13.15
CA THR A 372 -3.32 -1.23 14.55
C THR A 372 -2.14 -0.29 14.61
N LEU A 373 -2.35 0.85 15.25
CA LEU A 373 -1.28 1.78 15.58
C LEU A 373 -0.77 1.46 16.99
N PHE A 374 0.44 0.91 17.08
CA PHE A 374 1.02 0.49 18.36
C PHE A 374 1.48 1.65 19.24
N GLU A 375 1.82 2.80 18.64
CA GLU A 375 2.32 3.97 19.35
C GLU A 375 1.62 5.24 18.85
N SER A 376 1.24 6.11 19.79
CA SER A 376 0.54 7.35 19.45
C SER A 376 1.44 8.30 18.64
N LYS A 377 0.87 8.93 17.62
CA LYS A 377 1.54 9.86 16.72
C LYS A 377 1.13 11.29 17.07
N TYR A 378 1.93 11.98 17.88
CA TYR A 378 1.64 13.35 18.33
C TYR A 378 2.72 14.33 17.94
N SER A 379 2.29 15.49 17.45
CA SER A 379 3.17 16.66 17.28
C SER A 379 3.73 17.12 18.62
N ASN A 380 4.88 17.78 18.60
CA ASN A 380 5.51 18.35 19.79
C ASN A 380 4.59 19.37 20.50
N GLU A 381 3.86 20.16 19.73
CA GLU A 381 2.86 21.10 20.26
C GLU A 381 1.75 20.37 21.02
N TRP A 382 1.25 19.27 20.47
CA TRP A 382 0.21 18.47 21.10
C TRP A 382 0.69 17.80 22.37
N LYS A 383 1.92 17.24 22.37
CA LYS A 383 2.56 16.67 23.57
C LYS A 383 2.63 17.71 24.69
N ARG A 384 3.04 18.95 24.38
CA ARG A 384 3.07 20.06 25.34
C ARG A 384 1.69 20.38 25.89
N ARG A 385 0.67 20.51 25.01
CA ARG A 385 -0.72 20.78 25.42
C ARG A 385 -1.28 19.67 26.31
N LYS A 386 -1.10 18.39 25.95
CA LYS A 386 -1.54 17.25 26.79
C LYS A 386 -0.91 17.30 28.17
N THR A 387 0.39 17.60 28.24
CA THR A 387 1.13 17.71 29.50
C THR A 387 0.55 18.82 30.38
N LEU A 388 0.26 19.99 29.81
CA LEU A 388 -0.37 21.10 30.54
C LEU A 388 -1.78 20.74 31.03
N ILE A 389 -2.60 20.08 30.21
CA ILE A 389 -3.93 19.61 30.61
C ILE A 389 -3.83 18.61 31.77
N LEU A 390 -2.90 17.65 31.69
CA LEU A 390 -2.65 16.70 32.77
C LEU A 390 -2.24 17.42 34.06
N ILE A 391 -1.26 18.32 34.01
CA ILE A 391 -0.85 19.12 35.18
C ILE A 391 -2.04 19.89 35.77
N SER A 392 -2.86 20.54 34.93
CA SER A 392 -4.03 21.29 35.40
C SER A 392 -5.06 20.40 36.11
N LYS A 393 -5.31 19.19 35.61
CA LYS A 393 -6.22 18.23 36.25
C LYS A 393 -5.68 17.78 37.61
N TYR A 394 -4.38 17.47 37.69
CA TYR A 394 -3.77 17.08 38.97
C TYR A 394 -3.70 18.23 39.97
N ALA A 395 -3.46 19.47 39.52
CA ALA A 395 -3.49 20.64 40.38
C ALA A 395 -4.89 20.90 40.96
N VAL A 396 -5.95 20.71 40.16
CA VAL A 396 -7.34 20.81 40.65
C VAL A 396 -7.66 19.71 41.67
N ILE A 397 -7.16 18.48 41.45
CA ILE A 397 -7.35 17.36 42.40
C ILE A 397 -6.56 17.59 43.70
N LEU A 398 -5.39 18.23 43.65
CA LEU A 398 -4.59 18.54 44.85
C LEU A 398 -5.11 19.75 45.64
N LEU A 399 -5.93 20.60 45.02
CA LEU A 399 -6.56 21.77 45.66
C LEU A 399 -7.97 21.47 46.22
N LEU A 400 -8.52 20.30 45.90
CA LEU A 400 -9.75 19.74 46.48
C LEU A 400 -9.40 18.73 47.56
#